data_AF-A0A660KVC0-F1
#
_entry.id   AF-A0A660KVC0-F1
#
_cell.length_a   1.000
_cell.length_b   1.000
_cell.length_c   1.000
_cell.angle_alpha   90.00
_cell.angle_beta   90.00
_cell.angle_gamma   90.00
#
_symmetry.space_group_name_H-M   'P 1'
#
loop_
_entity.id
_entity.type
_entity.pdbx_description
1 polymer ?
#
loop_
_entity_poly.entity_id
_entity_poly.type
_entity_poly.pdbx_seq_one_letter_code
_entity_poly.pdbx_strand_id
1 'polypeptide(L)'
;MSDALAQQISLFRSLIKTRRFDDTTLRILESVLVSKSVKSLKEVESSLRALLRSESLSTIREIVEKPVGQKLLVLEFFVRAFALIADSCLALRYEALHMRELESASCQWLEVSYLEWLNFAEHSLDNGFYSIAGKACENALLCLKRDIANPQVDEFFENVQVLEKIKRLKDFAMTSAASCSGAGCRVLEKEEHREAQNKSFILYRDTMCGKHYVQKWN
;
A
#
# COMPACT_ATOMS: atom_id res chain seq x y z
N MET A 1 7.61 -0.18 -31.75
CA MET A 1 7.05 -1.22 -30.85
C MET A 1 6.69 -2.41 -31.71
N SER A 2 6.85 -3.64 -31.22
CA SER A 2 6.28 -4.81 -31.91
C SER A 2 4.76 -4.80 -31.78
N ASP A 3 4.04 -5.30 -32.79
CA ASP A 3 2.56 -5.37 -32.76
C ASP A 3 2.04 -6.17 -31.55
N ALA A 4 2.78 -7.20 -31.12
CA ALA A 4 2.46 -7.99 -29.94
C ALA A 4 2.49 -7.18 -28.63
N LEU A 5 3.46 -6.26 -28.46
CA LEU A 5 3.54 -5.40 -27.28
C LEU A 5 2.37 -4.40 -27.23
N ALA A 6 2.04 -3.81 -28.39
CA ALA A 6 0.90 -2.90 -28.50
C ALA A 6 -0.43 -3.60 -28.15
N GLN A 7 -0.59 -4.85 -28.58
CA GLN A 7 -1.75 -5.68 -28.23
C GLN A 7 -1.82 -5.98 -26.73
N GLN A 8 -0.71 -6.32 -26.08
CA GLN A 8 -0.67 -6.56 -24.63
C GLN A 8 -1.02 -5.30 -23.82
N ILE A 9 -0.48 -4.14 -24.21
CA ILE A 9 -0.81 -2.84 -23.57
C ILE A 9 -2.30 -2.53 -23.74
N SER A 10 -2.86 -2.74 -24.93
CA SER A 10 -4.28 -2.51 -25.21
C SER A 10 -5.17 -3.46 -24.38
N LEU A 11 -4.80 -4.73 -24.32
CA LEU A 11 -5.49 -5.74 -23.52
C LEU A 11 -5.48 -5.37 -22.03
N PHE A 12 -4.32 -5.01 -21.48
CA PHE A 12 -4.21 -4.56 -20.09
C PHE A 12 -5.12 -3.37 -19.80
N ARG A 13 -5.10 -2.34 -20.66
CA ARG A 13 -5.98 -1.17 -20.54
C ARG A 13 -7.45 -1.55 -20.50
N SER A 14 -7.88 -2.46 -21.36
CA SER A 14 -9.26 -2.94 -21.39
C SER A 14 -9.65 -3.69 -20.11
N LEU A 15 -8.77 -4.55 -19.60
CA LEU A 15 -9.00 -5.31 -18.36
C LEU A 15 -9.14 -4.38 -17.15
N ILE A 16 -8.25 -3.39 -17.00
CA ILE A 16 -8.33 -2.40 -15.92
C ILE A 16 -9.66 -1.62 -15.97
N LYS A 17 -10.04 -1.14 -17.16
CA LYS A 17 -11.30 -0.39 -17.36
C LYS A 17 -12.54 -1.23 -17.10
N THR A 18 -12.46 -2.55 -17.31
CA THR A 18 -13.55 -3.48 -17.01
C THR A 18 -13.50 -4.06 -15.59
N ARG A 19 -12.65 -3.48 -14.72
CA ARG A 19 -12.52 -3.86 -13.29
C ARG A 19 -12.08 -5.32 -13.10
N ARG A 20 -11.30 -5.86 -14.04
CA ARG A 20 -10.65 -7.18 -13.92
C ARG A 20 -9.38 -7.04 -13.11
N PHE A 21 -9.51 -7.16 -11.79
CA PHE A 21 -8.42 -7.05 -10.82
C PHE A 21 -8.02 -8.45 -10.34
N ASP A 22 -7.22 -9.14 -11.15
CA ASP A 22 -6.77 -10.51 -10.88
C ASP A 22 -5.30 -10.70 -11.26
N ASP A 23 -4.74 -11.85 -10.85
CA ASP A 23 -3.35 -12.22 -11.14
C ASP A 23 -3.07 -12.33 -12.64
N THR A 24 -4.06 -12.70 -13.46
CA THR A 24 -3.91 -12.77 -14.91
C THR A 24 -3.62 -11.37 -15.47
N THR A 25 -4.31 -10.36 -14.98
CA THR A 25 -4.12 -8.97 -15.37
C THR A 25 -2.76 -8.43 -14.91
N LEU A 26 -2.28 -8.83 -13.72
CA LEU A 26 -0.93 -8.49 -13.25
C LEU A 26 0.17 -9.12 -14.11
N ARG A 27 0.02 -10.39 -14.51
CA ARG A 27 1.02 -11.05 -15.39
C ARG A 27 1.14 -10.38 -16.75
N ILE A 28 0.06 -9.80 -17.28
CA ILE A 28 0.11 -9.01 -18.51
C ILE A 28 0.92 -7.73 -18.29
N LEU A 29 0.76 -7.05 -17.15
CA LEU A 29 1.58 -5.90 -16.81
C LEU A 29 3.06 -6.28 -16.72
N GLU A 30 3.40 -7.38 -16.03
CA GLU A 30 4.76 -7.90 -15.95
C GLU A 30 5.35 -8.18 -17.34
N SER A 31 4.59 -8.83 -18.24
CA SER A 31 5.09 -9.15 -19.59
C SER A 31 5.39 -7.89 -20.40
N VAL A 32 4.56 -6.85 -20.26
CA VAL A 32 4.78 -5.55 -20.92
C VAL A 32 6.10 -4.93 -20.43
N LEU A 33 6.35 -4.97 -19.11
CA LEU A 33 7.54 -4.36 -18.50
C LEU A 33 8.84 -5.11 -18.82
N VAL A 34 8.79 -6.44 -19.01
CA VAL A 34 9.96 -7.26 -19.35
C VAL A 34 10.40 -7.09 -20.82
N SER A 35 9.55 -6.52 -21.68
CA SER A 35 9.85 -6.35 -23.11
C SER A 35 10.92 -5.26 -23.35
N LYS A 36 12.16 -5.69 -23.64
CA LYS A 36 13.41 -4.89 -23.58
C LYS A 36 13.64 -3.82 -24.68
N SER A 37 12.71 -2.91 -24.97
CA SER A 37 13.01 -1.74 -25.83
C SER A 37 13.05 -0.41 -25.05
N VAL A 38 14.27 0.00 -24.65
CA VAL A 38 14.56 1.00 -23.59
C VAL A 38 13.97 2.40 -23.83
N LYS A 39 13.87 2.88 -25.08
CA LYS A 39 13.36 4.23 -25.36
C LYS A 39 11.82 4.33 -25.33
N SER A 40 11.12 3.29 -25.78
CA SER A 40 9.64 3.25 -25.69
C SER A 40 9.15 2.81 -24.30
N LEU A 41 9.99 2.11 -23.54
CA LEU A 41 9.58 1.56 -22.24
C LEU A 41 9.25 2.64 -21.21
N LYS A 42 10.05 3.71 -21.10
CA LYS A 42 9.76 4.81 -20.15
C LYS A 42 8.45 5.53 -20.43
N GLU A 43 8.12 5.73 -21.71
CA GLU A 43 6.85 6.35 -22.12
C GLU A 43 5.65 5.42 -21.88
N VAL A 44 5.86 4.12 -22.09
CA VAL A 44 4.86 3.10 -21.75
C VAL A 44 4.65 3.03 -20.24
N GLU A 45 5.72 2.99 -19.44
CA GLU A 45 5.67 3.02 -17.98
C GLU A 45 4.97 4.27 -17.46
N SER A 46 5.30 5.47 -17.98
CA SER A 46 4.63 6.70 -17.57
C SER A 46 3.14 6.70 -17.92
N SER A 47 2.77 6.18 -19.08
CA SER A 47 1.38 6.04 -19.52
C SER A 47 0.61 5.03 -18.66
N LEU A 48 1.22 3.89 -18.33
CA LEU A 48 0.64 2.88 -17.45
C LEU A 48 0.51 3.39 -16.02
N ARG A 49 1.50 4.16 -15.54
CA ARG A 49 1.45 4.83 -14.24
C ARG A 49 0.28 5.81 -14.16
N ALA A 50 0.12 6.65 -15.16
CA ALA A 50 -1.00 7.60 -15.22
C ALA A 50 -2.36 6.87 -15.23
N LEU A 51 -2.49 5.81 -16.02
CA LEU A 51 -3.68 4.96 -16.05
C LEU A 51 -3.96 4.34 -14.68
N LEU A 52 -2.98 3.70 -14.06
CA LEU A 52 -3.14 3.04 -12.77
C LEU A 52 -3.55 4.04 -11.68
N ARG A 53 -2.98 5.26 -11.67
CA ARG A 53 -3.37 6.32 -10.74
C ARG A 53 -4.80 6.80 -10.96
N SER A 54 -5.23 7.00 -12.22
CA SER A 54 -6.61 7.44 -12.48
C SER A 54 -7.63 6.35 -12.15
N GLU A 55 -7.33 5.10 -12.53
CA GLU A 55 -8.24 3.98 -12.38
C GLU A 55 -8.29 3.49 -10.93
N SER A 56 -7.18 3.56 -10.17
CA SER A 56 -7.20 3.28 -8.74
C SER A 56 -8.11 4.27 -8.01
N LEU A 57 -7.93 5.57 -8.24
CA LEU A 57 -8.76 6.60 -7.60
C LEU A 57 -10.24 6.43 -7.92
N SER A 58 -10.59 6.16 -9.19
CA SER A 58 -11.98 5.89 -9.58
C SER A 58 -12.52 4.64 -8.89
N THR A 59 -11.74 3.56 -8.91
CA THR A 59 -12.18 2.27 -8.36
C THR A 59 -12.37 2.35 -6.86
N ILE A 60 -11.46 3.01 -6.11
CA ILE A 60 -11.59 3.14 -4.65
C ILE A 60 -12.92 3.84 -4.29
N ARG A 61 -13.32 4.87 -5.06
CA ARG A 61 -14.61 5.55 -4.90
C ARG A 61 -15.80 4.64 -5.21
N GLU A 62 -15.66 3.76 -6.19
CA GLU A 62 -16.72 2.81 -6.59
C GLU A 62 -16.91 1.68 -5.57
N ILE A 63 -15.85 1.26 -4.89
CA ILE A 63 -15.87 0.10 -3.99
C ILE A 63 -16.22 0.45 -2.54
N VAL A 64 -16.51 1.71 -2.21
CA VAL A 64 -16.78 2.16 -0.83
C VAL A 64 -17.88 1.34 -0.15
N GLU A 65 -18.93 0.98 -0.89
CA GLU A 65 -20.07 0.20 -0.38
C GLU A 65 -19.92 -1.33 -0.60
N LYS A 66 -18.74 -1.80 -1.06
CA LYS A 66 -18.49 -3.23 -1.27
C LYS A 66 -18.11 -3.94 0.04
N PRO A 67 -18.28 -5.26 0.12
CA PRO A 67 -17.77 -6.04 1.24
C PRO A 67 -16.26 -5.88 1.39
N VAL A 68 -15.76 -5.96 2.63
CA VAL A 68 -14.34 -5.73 2.93
C VAL A 68 -13.41 -6.68 2.17
N GLY A 69 -13.79 -7.95 2.01
CA GLY A 69 -13.02 -8.90 1.21
C GLY A 69 -12.82 -8.46 -0.25
N GLN A 70 -13.84 -7.85 -0.88
CA GLN A 70 -13.69 -7.31 -2.24
C GLN A 70 -12.82 -6.07 -2.27
N LYS A 71 -12.94 -5.20 -1.25
CA LYS A 71 -12.09 -4.01 -1.14
C LYS A 71 -10.62 -4.38 -1.01
N LEU A 72 -10.31 -5.39 -0.19
CA LEU A 72 -8.95 -5.92 -0.01
C LEU A 72 -8.37 -6.47 -1.33
N LEU A 73 -9.13 -7.26 -2.08
CA LEU A 73 -8.67 -7.79 -3.38
C LEU A 73 -8.29 -6.67 -4.36
N VAL A 74 -9.11 -5.61 -4.41
CA VAL A 74 -8.84 -4.45 -5.27
C VAL A 74 -7.61 -3.68 -4.80
N LEU A 75 -7.49 -3.42 -3.51
CA LEU A 75 -6.33 -2.74 -2.93
C LEU A 75 -5.06 -3.54 -3.19
N GLU A 76 -5.06 -4.85 -2.92
CA GLU A 76 -3.92 -5.74 -3.15
C GLU A 76 -3.49 -5.74 -4.62
N PHE A 77 -4.45 -5.83 -5.55
CA PHE A 77 -4.18 -5.71 -6.97
C PHE A 77 -3.43 -4.43 -7.30
N PHE A 78 -3.96 -3.27 -6.88
CA PHE A 78 -3.33 -1.99 -7.24
C PHE A 78 -1.97 -1.83 -6.59
N VAL A 79 -1.82 -2.20 -5.31
CA VAL A 79 -0.52 -2.06 -4.64
C VAL A 79 0.53 -2.97 -5.32
N ARG A 80 0.17 -4.19 -5.77
CA ARG A 80 1.05 -5.05 -6.58
C ARG A 80 1.34 -4.45 -7.95
N ALA A 81 0.34 -3.90 -8.64
CA ALA A 81 0.54 -3.25 -9.93
C ALA A 81 1.48 -2.03 -9.84
N PHE A 82 1.35 -1.23 -8.78
CA PHE A 82 2.21 -0.08 -8.51
C PHE A 82 3.64 -0.50 -8.19
N ALA A 83 3.83 -1.57 -7.40
CA ALA A 83 5.15 -2.14 -7.15
C ALA A 83 5.85 -2.59 -8.45
N LEU A 84 5.11 -3.20 -9.39
CA LEU A 84 5.66 -3.63 -10.68
C LEU A 84 6.19 -2.46 -11.53
N ILE A 85 5.50 -1.32 -11.56
CA ILE A 85 5.93 -0.13 -12.32
C ILE A 85 6.88 0.79 -11.54
N ALA A 86 7.48 0.27 -10.46
CA ALA A 86 8.36 0.98 -9.53
C ALA A 86 7.78 2.31 -9.03
N ASP A 87 6.47 2.35 -8.81
CA ASP A 87 5.77 3.50 -8.24
C ASP A 87 5.27 3.11 -6.84
N SER A 88 5.82 3.75 -5.82
CA SER A 88 5.50 3.50 -4.43
C SER A 88 4.21 4.21 -4.08
N CYS A 89 3.05 3.72 -4.54
CA CYS A 89 1.77 4.28 -4.11
C CYS A 89 1.52 3.97 -2.62
N LEU A 90 2.17 4.75 -1.75
CA LEU A 90 2.23 4.56 -0.30
C LEU A 90 0.85 4.70 0.33
N ALA A 91 0.00 5.59 -0.20
CA ALA A 91 -1.37 5.75 0.25
C ALA A 91 -2.16 4.43 0.11
N LEU A 92 -2.11 3.77 -1.05
CA LEU A 92 -2.79 2.50 -1.25
C LEU A 92 -2.24 1.38 -0.37
N ARG A 93 -0.91 1.34 -0.19
CA ARG A 93 -0.27 0.36 0.70
C ARG A 93 -0.68 0.58 2.16
N TYR A 94 -0.75 1.82 2.61
CA TYR A 94 -1.26 2.17 3.95
C TYR A 94 -2.70 1.69 4.13
N GLU A 95 -3.59 2.01 3.20
CA GLU A 95 -5.00 1.60 3.27
C GLU A 95 -5.17 0.07 3.27
N ALA A 96 -4.38 -0.64 2.46
CA ALA A 96 -4.38 -2.10 2.45
C ALA A 96 -3.95 -2.69 3.79
N LEU A 97 -2.86 -2.19 4.39
CA LEU A 97 -2.39 -2.62 5.70
C LEU A 97 -3.40 -2.28 6.80
N HIS A 98 -3.97 -1.06 6.77
CA HIS A 98 -4.92 -0.63 7.77
C HIS A 98 -6.22 -1.45 7.73
N MET A 99 -6.74 -1.73 6.54
CA MET A 99 -7.94 -2.55 6.37
C MET A 99 -7.72 -4.00 6.82
N ARG A 100 -6.56 -4.58 6.48
CA ARG A 100 -6.15 -5.90 6.98
C ARG A 100 -6.11 -5.95 8.50
N GLU A 101 -5.51 -4.94 9.12
CA GLU A 101 -5.41 -4.84 10.57
C GLU A 101 -6.79 -4.77 11.25
N LEU A 102 -7.73 -4.01 10.68
CA LEU A 102 -9.11 -3.92 11.18
C LEU A 102 -9.85 -5.27 11.10
N GLU A 103 -9.64 -6.02 10.03
CA GLU A 103 -10.30 -7.32 9.81
C GLU A 103 -9.62 -8.51 10.48
N SER A 104 -8.40 -8.32 10.99
CA SER A 104 -7.60 -9.36 11.64
C SER A 104 -8.33 -10.03 12.80
N ALA A 105 -9.18 -9.27 13.51
CA ALA A 105 -9.99 -9.77 14.63
C ALA A 105 -10.97 -10.88 14.21
N SER A 106 -11.49 -10.83 12.98
CA SER A 106 -12.37 -11.86 12.41
C SER A 106 -11.62 -12.89 11.55
N CYS A 107 -10.38 -12.59 11.16
CA CYS A 107 -9.66 -13.29 10.12
C CYS A 107 -8.14 -13.24 10.40
N GLN A 108 -7.61 -14.19 11.20
CA GLN A 108 -6.19 -14.20 11.60
C GLN A 108 -5.20 -14.14 10.42
N TRP A 109 -5.54 -14.71 9.27
CA TRP A 109 -4.72 -14.65 8.06
C TRP A 109 -4.55 -13.23 7.47
N LEU A 110 -5.38 -12.26 7.87
CA LEU A 110 -5.24 -10.85 7.51
C LEU A 110 -4.34 -10.08 8.49
N GLU A 111 -3.93 -10.70 9.60
CA GLU A 111 -3.08 -10.06 10.61
C GLU A 111 -1.85 -9.43 9.96
N VAL A 112 -1.60 -8.16 10.33
CA VAL A 112 -0.44 -7.42 9.88
C VAL A 112 0.64 -7.54 10.94
N SER A 113 1.82 -7.99 10.53
CA SER A 113 2.95 -8.09 11.44
C SER A 113 3.53 -6.71 11.76
N TYR A 114 4.22 -6.58 12.91
CA TYR A 114 4.98 -5.36 13.20
C TYR A 114 6.02 -5.06 12.12
N LEU A 115 6.58 -6.09 11.48
CA LEU A 115 7.60 -5.97 10.45
C LEU A 115 7.03 -5.36 9.16
N GLU A 116 5.82 -5.76 8.75
CA GLU A 116 5.13 -5.14 7.61
C GLU A 116 4.91 -3.64 7.83
N TRP A 117 4.48 -3.25 9.03
CA TRP A 117 4.32 -1.85 9.41
C TRP A 117 5.65 -1.10 9.49
N LEU A 118 6.71 -1.73 10.01
CA LEU A 118 8.04 -1.14 10.10
C LEU A 118 8.66 -0.92 8.71
N ASN A 119 8.61 -1.91 7.83
CA ASN A 119 9.08 -1.78 6.45
C ASN A 119 8.33 -0.67 5.71
N PHE A 120 7.01 -0.56 5.93
CA PHE A 120 6.21 0.53 5.37
C PHE A 120 6.61 1.90 5.96
N ALA A 121 6.91 1.98 7.26
CA ALA A 121 7.36 3.22 7.91
C ALA A 121 8.72 3.69 7.38
N GLU A 122 9.70 2.80 7.27
CA GLU A 122 11.02 3.07 6.68
C GLU A 122 10.87 3.59 5.26
N HIS A 123 10.11 2.87 4.43
CA HIS A 123 9.89 3.28 3.05
C HIS A 123 9.15 4.62 2.95
N SER A 124 8.21 4.92 3.87
CA SER A 124 7.53 6.21 3.91
C SER A 124 8.48 7.36 4.28
N LEU A 125 9.43 7.12 5.20
CA LEU A 125 10.47 8.09 5.55
C LEU A 125 11.40 8.40 4.40
N ASP A 126 11.87 7.37 3.70
CA ASP A 126 12.79 7.53 2.56
C ASP A 126 12.15 8.37 1.43
N ASN A 127 10.82 8.36 1.36
CA ASN A 127 10.04 9.14 0.41
C ASN A 127 9.53 10.49 0.98
N GLY A 128 9.93 10.87 2.20
CA GLY A 128 9.59 12.16 2.82
C GLY A 128 8.19 12.26 3.44
N PHE A 129 7.45 11.16 3.57
CA PHE A 129 6.11 11.12 4.14
C PHE A 129 6.14 10.93 5.66
N TYR A 130 6.69 11.92 6.37
CA TYR A 130 6.98 11.83 7.81
C TYR A 130 5.74 11.59 8.68
N SER A 131 4.60 12.23 8.39
CA SER A 131 3.35 12.03 9.16
C SER A 131 2.81 10.59 9.01
N ILE A 132 2.83 10.05 7.79
CA ILE A 132 2.40 8.68 7.50
C ILE A 132 3.37 7.67 8.14
N ALA A 133 4.67 7.90 8.04
CA ALA A 133 5.68 7.10 8.70
C ALA A 133 5.47 7.02 10.22
N GLY A 134 5.17 8.16 10.86
CA GLY A 134 4.86 8.20 12.30
C GLY A 134 3.66 7.32 12.67
N LYS A 135 2.57 7.38 11.90
CA LYS A 135 1.40 6.51 12.10
C LYS A 135 1.73 5.02 11.87
N ALA A 136 2.55 4.72 10.87
CA ALA A 136 3.00 3.35 10.60
C ALA A 136 3.81 2.79 11.79
N CYS A 137 4.70 3.60 12.38
CA CYS A 137 5.40 3.22 13.61
C CYS A 137 4.46 2.95 14.77
N GLU A 138 3.39 3.72 14.93
CA GLU A 138 2.39 3.48 15.98
C GLU A 138 1.71 2.12 15.79
N ASN A 139 1.32 1.79 14.55
CA ASN A 139 0.75 0.47 14.25
C ASN A 139 1.76 -0.65 14.46
N ALA A 140 3.03 -0.47 14.07
CA ALA A 140 4.10 -1.42 14.34
C ALA A 140 4.28 -1.68 15.84
N LEU A 141 4.23 -0.64 16.68
CA LEU A 141 4.30 -0.78 18.14
C LEU A 141 3.10 -1.54 18.71
N LEU A 142 1.90 -1.34 18.17
CA LEU A 142 0.71 -2.06 18.61
C LEU A 142 0.81 -3.55 18.27
N CYS A 143 1.26 -3.88 17.06
CA CYS A 143 1.47 -5.27 16.62
C CYS A 143 2.56 -5.95 17.46
N LEU A 144 3.71 -5.27 17.66
CA LEU A 144 4.81 -5.82 18.46
C LEU A 144 4.39 -6.12 19.91
N LYS A 145 3.56 -5.26 20.52
CA LYS A 145 3.02 -5.52 21.86
C LYS A 145 2.12 -6.75 21.91
N ARG A 146 1.34 -7.00 20.85
CA ARG A 146 0.51 -8.20 20.70
C ARG A 146 1.39 -9.45 20.62
N ASP A 147 2.48 -9.37 19.87
CA ASP A 147 3.43 -10.47 19.71
C ASP A 147 4.17 -10.77 21.03
N ILE A 148 4.66 -9.75 21.74
CA ILE A 148 5.33 -9.89 23.05
C ILE A 148 4.40 -10.46 24.13
N ALA A 149 3.10 -10.17 24.07
CA ALA A 149 2.12 -10.74 25.00
C ALA A 149 1.94 -12.26 24.81
N ASN A 150 2.49 -12.84 23.74
CA ASN A 150 2.50 -14.27 23.48
C ASN A 150 3.82 -14.89 24.01
N PRO A 151 3.77 -15.91 24.88
CA PRO A 151 4.93 -16.32 25.68
C PRO A 151 5.91 -17.20 24.89
N GLN A 152 6.78 -16.59 24.09
CA GLN A 152 8.00 -17.21 23.55
C GLN A 152 9.22 -16.46 24.15
N VAL A 153 10.00 -17.13 25.00
CA VAL A 153 11.02 -16.50 25.85
C VAL A 153 12.28 -16.08 25.07
N ASP A 154 12.54 -16.69 23.91
CA ASP A 154 13.73 -16.42 23.08
C ASP A 154 13.59 -15.11 22.27
N GLU A 155 12.36 -14.73 21.89
CA GLU A 155 12.09 -13.49 21.13
C GLU A 155 12.20 -12.22 21.98
N PHE A 156 12.27 -12.33 23.31
CA PHE A 156 12.15 -11.18 24.21
C PHE A 156 13.28 -10.15 24.02
N PHE A 157 14.53 -10.60 23.85
CA PHE A 157 15.69 -9.70 23.73
C PHE A 157 15.74 -9.01 22.36
N GLU A 158 15.38 -9.73 21.29
CA GLU A 158 15.22 -9.17 19.95
C GLU A 158 14.07 -8.15 19.91
N ASN A 159 12.96 -8.45 20.59
CA ASN A 159 11.81 -7.56 20.70
C ASN A 159 12.13 -6.23 21.39
N VAL A 160 13.05 -6.21 22.37
CA VAL A 160 13.51 -4.96 23.01
C VAL A 160 14.30 -4.08 22.02
N GLN A 161 15.18 -4.67 21.21
CA GLN A 161 15.95 -3.93 20.20
C GLN A 161 15.03 -3.40 19.10
N VAL A 162 14.09 -4.21 18.63
CA VAL A 162 13.07 -3.83 17.65
C VAL A 162 12.19 -2.70 18.20
N LEU A 163 11.73 -2.81 19.45
CA LEU A 163 10.95 -1.78 20.12
C LEU A 163 11.68 -0.44 20.14
N GLU A 164 12.97 -0.44 20.50
CA GLU A 164 13.78 0.76 20.52
C GLU A 164 13.98 1.34 19.12
N LYS A 165 14.22 0.49 18.11
CA LYS A 165 14.30 0.90 16.70
C LYS A 165 13.01 1.61 16.25
N ILE A 166 11.84 1.02 16.50
CA ILE A 166 10.56 1.61 16.09
C ILE A 166 10.32 2.96 16.79
N LYS A 167 10.66 3.07 18.09
CA LYS A 167 10.54 4.35 18.82
C LYS A 167 11.44 5.44 18.24
N ARG A 168 12.72 5.14 18.00
CA ARG A 168 13.67 6.10 17.40
C ARG A 168 13.16 6.57 16.04
N LEU A 169 12.65 5.65 15.22
CA LEU A 169 12.11 5.97 13.89
C LEU A 169 10.86 6.85 13.99
N LYS A 170 9.97 6.56 14.94
CA LYS A 170 8.79 7.39 15.25
C LYS A 170 9.20 8.80 15.66
N ASP A 171 10.13 8.94 16.61
CA ASP A 171 10.57 10.24 17.13
C ASP A 171 11.22 11.08 16.03
N PHE A 172 12.02 10.44 15.16
CA PHE A 172 12.56 11.07 13.97
C PHE A 172 11.45 11.55 13.02
N ALA A 173 10.47 10.69 12.71
CA ALA A 173 9.34 11.03 11.84
C ALA A 173 8.55 12.23 12.39
N MET A 174 8.23 12.23 13.68
CA MET A 174 7.48 13.32 14.33
C MET A 174 8.27 14.64 14.33
N THR A 175 9.57 14.58 14.61
CA THR A 175 10.44 15.76 14.60
C THR A 175 10.57 16.36 13.21
N SER A 176 10.74 15.51 12.19
CA SER A 176 10.82 15.93 10.79
C SER A 176 9.50 16.52 10.30
N ALA A 177 8.36 15.88 10.62
CA ALA A 177 7.03 16.41 10.30
C ALA A 177 6.80 17.80 10.93
N ALA A 178 7.21 17.99 12.20
CA ALA A 178 7.10 19.28 12.88
C ALA A 178 8.02 20.36 12.27
N SER A 179 9.17 19.98 11.72
CA SER A 179 10.16 20.89 11.12
C SER A 179 9.81 21.29 9.67
N CYS A 180 9.04 20.47 8.95
CA CYS A 180 8.63 20.69 7.58
C CYS A 180 7.47 21.70 7.42
N SER A 181 7.02 22.38 8.48
CA SER A 181 5.96 23.39 8.44
C SER A 181 6.32 24.69 7.70
N GLY A 182 7.54 24.79 7.14
CA GLY A 182 8.00 25.86 6.24
C GLY A 182 7.49 25.69 4.80
N ALA A 183 7.25 26.81 4.11
CA ALA A 183 6.42 26.93 2.90
C ALA A 183 6.74 26.01 1.69
N GLY A 184 7.88 25.32 1.67
CA GLY A 184 8.27 24.41 0.57
C GLY A 184 7.60 23.03 0.58
N CYS A 185 7.07 22.56 1.71
CA CYS A 185 6.50 21.21 1.84
C CYS A 185 4.97 21.14 1.65
N ARG A 186 4.30 22.31 1.64
CA ARG A 186 2.83 22.39 1.61
C ARG A 186 2.18 21.95 0.30
N VAL A 187 2.92 21.69 -0.78
CA VAL A 187 2.30 21.29 -2.06
C VAL A 187 1.97 19.79 -2.06
N LEU A 188 2.85 18.94 -1.52
CA LEU A 188 2.62 17.50 -1.44
C LEU A 188 1.68 17.13 -0.28
N GLU A 189 1.85 17.77 0.88
CA GLU A 189 0.94 17.53 2.01
C GLU A 189 -0.46 18.10 1.79
N LYS A 190 -0.67 19.19 1.02
CA LYS A 190 -2.03 19.74 0.81
C LYS A 190 -2.88 18.95 -0.19
N GLU A 191 -2.28 18.31 -1.18
CA GLU A 191 -3.03 17.41 -2.06
C GLU A 191 -3.54 16.20 -1.25
N GLU A 192 -2.70 15.64 -0.38
CA GLU A 192 -3.10 14.52 0.49
C GLU A 192 -3.92 14.93 1.72
N HIS A 193 -3.73 16.11 2.32
CA HIS A 193 -4.59 16.55 3.44
C HIS A 193 -6.02 16.81 2.98
N ARG A 194 -6.22 17.21 1.73
CA ARG A 194 -7.56 17.35 1.14
C ARG A 194 -8.20 15.98 0.83
N GLU A 195 -7.39 14.97 0.53
CA GLU A 195 -7.86 13.58 0.33
C GLU A 195 -8.07 12.84 1.66
N ALA A 196 -7.26 13.08 2.69
CA ALA A 196 -7.36 12.48 4.01
C ALA A 196 -8.39 13.17 4.93
N GLN A 197 -8.64 14.49 4.77
CA GLN A 197 -9.67 15.21 5.54
C GLN A 197 -11.08 15.02 4.97
N ASN A 198 -11.22 14.51 3.74
CA ASN A 198 -12.52 14.17 3.19
C ASN A 198 -12.97 12.80 3.71
N LYS A 199 -13.25 12.75 5.02
CA LYS A 199 -13.93 11.67 5.76
C LYS A 199 -13.44 10.26 5.44
N SER A 200 -12.67 9.67 6.36
CA SER A 200 -12.47 8.21 6.55
C SER A 200 -12.91 7.38 5.34
N PHE A 201 -11.96 7.12 4.43
CA PHE A 201 -12.34 6.71 3.09
C PHE A 201 -13.06 5.37 3.05
N ILE A 202 -12.99 4.52 4.08
CA ILE A 202 -13.86 3.35 4.24
C ILE A 202 -14.10 3.06 5.74
N LEU A 203 -15.07 3.75 6.35
CA LEU A 203 -15.70 3.32 7.61
C LEU A 203 -17.11 2.82 7.29
N TYR A 204 -17.30 1.52 7.07
CA TYR A 204 -18.51 0.81 7.47
C TYR A 204 -18.22 -0.71 7.51
N ARG A 205 -18.58 -1.28 8.67
CA ARG A 205 -18.46 -2.68 9.07
C ARG A 205 -19.45 -3.51 8.27
N ASP A 206 -18.96 -4.55 7.58
CA ASP A 206 -19.77 -5.73 7.25
C ASP A 206 -18.89 -6.97 7.06
N THR A 207 -19.15 -7.95 7.93
CA THR A 207 -18.51 -9.26 8.04
C THR A 207 -18.89 -10.19 6.91
N MET A 208 -17.89 -10.74 6.19
CA MET A 208 -17.88 -12.10 5.63
C MET A 208 -16.46 -12.41 5.11
N CYS A 209 -15.73 -13.29 5.81
CA CYS A 209 -14.37 -13.70 5.45
C CYS A 209 -14.41 -14.76 4.33
N GLY A 210 -14.25 -14.33 3.07
CA GLY A 210 -14.01 -15.22 1.94
C GLY A 210 -12.53 -15.58 1.83
N LYS A 211 -12.19 -16.87 1.82
CA LYS A 211 -10.81 -17.36 1.63
C LYS A 211 -10.33 -17.06 0.20
N HIS A 212 -9.49 -16.05 0.01
CA HIS A 212 -8.69 -15.89 -1.21
C HIS A 212 -7.34 -15.24 -0.88
N TYR A 213 -6.27 -15.96 -1.22
CA TYR A 213 -4.85 -15.65 -1.07
C TYR A 213 -4.51 -14.15 -0.98
N VAL A 214 -4.16 -13.70 0.22
CA VAL A 214 -3.46 -12.43 0.46
C VAL A 214 -1.99 -12.78 0.66
N GLN A 215 -1.09 -12.29 -0.21
CA GLN A 215 0.35 -12.48 -0.01
C GLN A 215 0.89 -11.49 1.04
N LYS A 216 1.74 -12.00 1.95
CA LYS A 216 2.46 -11.15 2.92
C LYS A 216 3.47 -10.26 2.20
N TRP A 217 3.56 -9.01 2.65
CA TRP A 217 4.38 -7.98 2.03
C TRP A 217 5.76 -7.97 2.70
N ASN A 218 6.71 -8.74 2.16
CA ASN A 218 8.11 -8.66 2.62
C ASN A 218 8.76 -7.35 2.19
#